data_AF-A0A5B8CJP9-F1
#
_entry.id   AF-A0A5B8CJP9-F1
#
_cell.length_a   1.000
_cell.length_b   1.000
_cell.length_c   1.000
_cell.angle_alpha   90.00
_cell.angle_beta   90.00
_cell.angle_gamma   90.00
#
_symmetry.space_group_name_H-M   'P 1'
#
loop_
_entity.id
_entity.type
_entity.pdbx_description
1 polymer ?
#
loop_
_entity_poly.entity_id
_entity_poly.type
_entity_poly.pdbx_seq_one_letter_code
_entity_poly.pdbx_strand_id
1 'polypeptide(L)'
;MEEARKKKRLTQRDLARELGMGVRWLREIEAGNPRSRLDDHLLCAYRLGLSTGHISIPLLFAGQRMCFPKQLATGDLSHLERMCIELIAQRNLDHLTRALTPAWPDSPAVVGAG
;
A
#
# COMPACT_ATOMS: atom_id res chain seq x y z
N MET A 1 3.45 -13.75 8.66
CA MET A 1 2.02 -14.12 8.56
C MET A 1 1.58 -14.99 9.73
N GLU A 2 2.27 -16.09 10.01
CA GLU A 2 1.94 -17.00 11.12
C GLU A 2 1.70 -16.28 12.46
N GLU A 3 2.63 -15.42 12.87
CA GLU A 3 2.51 -14.67 14.13
C GLU A 3 1.29 -13.76 14.17
N ALA A 4 0.89 -13.17 13.05
CA ALA A 4 -0.30 -12.33 12.98
C ALA A 4 -1.59 -13.16 13.08
N ARG A 5 -1.61 -14.35 12.45
CA ARG A 5 -2.71 -15.31 12.61
C ARG A 5 -2.84 -15.76 14.07
N LYS A 6 -1.72 -16.11 14.72
CA LYS A 6 -1.68 -16.48 16.15
C LYS A 6 -2.21 -15.37 17.05
N LYS A 7 -1.80 -14.11 16.82
CA LYS A 7 -2.32 -12.93 17.55
C LYS A 7 -3.84 -12.78 17.45
N LYS A 8 -4.43 -13.13 16.30
CA LYS A 8 -5.88 -13.16 16.08
C LYS A 8 -6.57 -14.43 16.59
N ARG A 9 -5.84 -15.36 17.22
CA ARG A 9 -6.35 -16.66 17.72
C ARG A 9 -7.00 -17.53 16.64
N LEU A 10 -6.57 -17.40 15.38
CA LEU A 10 -7.06 -18.20 14.27
C LEU A 10 -6.20 -19.46 14.07
N THR A 11 -6.83 -20.62 13.84
CA THR A 11 -6.09 -21.80 13.38
C THR A 11 -5.77 -21.70 11.89
N GLN A 12 -4.81 -22.49 11.38
CA GLN A 12 -4.57 -22.59 9.94
C GLN A 12 -5.84 -23.08 9.21
N ARG A 13 -6.63 -23.95 9.84
CA ARG A 13 -7.87 -24.47 9.24
C ARG A 13 -8.94 -23.39 9.11
N ASP A 14 -9.06 -22.50 10.08
CA ASP A 14 -10.07 -21.44 10.07
C ASP A 14 -9.72 -20.40 9.01
N LEU A 15 -8.47 -19.92 9.01
CA LEU A 15 -8.01 -18.96 8.01
C LEU A 15 -8.07 -19.54 6.59
N ALA A 16 -7.64 -20.79 6.39
CA ALA A 16 -7.70 -21.43 5.08
C ALA A 16 -9.14 -21.55 4.57
N ARG A 17 -10.09 -21.87 5.45
CA ARG A 17 -11.52 -21.92 5.12
C ARG A 17 -12.07 -20.55 4.73
N GLU A 18 -11.77 -19.52 5.51
CA GLU A 18 -12.18 -18.13 5.20
C GLU A 18 -11.62 -17.65 3.86
N LEU A 19 -10.41 -18.10 3.51
CA LEU A 19 -9.72 -17.75 2.28
C LEU A 19 -10.07 -18.64 1.09
N GLY A 20 -10.85 -19.72 1.28
CA GLY A 20 -11.17 -20.67 0.23
C GLY A 20 -9.96 -21.44 -0.31
N MET A 21 -8.92 -21.66 0.50
CA MET A 21 -7.68 -22.35 0.10
C MET A 21 -7.41 -23.60 0.94
N GLY A 22 -6.52 -24.47 0.46
CA GLY A 22 -6.11 -25.66 1.21
C GLY A 22 -5.23 -25.32 2.42
N VAL A 23 -5.43 -26.02 3.54
CA VAL A 23 -4.62 -25.83 4.77
C VAL A 23 -3.12 -26.07 4.53
N ARG A 24 -2.79 -27.06 3.69
CA ARG A 24 -1.40 -27.30 3.26
C ARG A 24 -0.84 -26.08 2.53
N TRP A 25 -1.63 -25.47 1.65
CA TRP A 25 -1.21 -24.29 0.90
C TRP A 25 -0.96 -23.09 1.81
N LEU A 26 -1.87 -22.83 2.76
CA LEU A 26 -1.67 -21.79 3.75
C LEU A 26 -0.38 -22.01 4.56
N ARG A 27 -0.06 -23.25 4.92
CA ARG A 27 1.19 -23.57 5.63
C ARG A 27 2.43 -23.26 4.79
N GLU A 28 2.39 -23.57 3.50
CA GLU A 28 3.49 -23.26 2.58
C GLU A 28 3.69 -21.74 2.43
N ILE A 29 2.60 -20.98 2.36
CA ILE A 29 2.64 -19.50 2.36
C ILE A 29 3.25 -18.99 3.68
N GLU A 30 2.79 -19.49 4.83
CA GLU A 30 3.33 -19.10 6.14
C GLU A 30 4.81 -19.44 6.31
N ALA A 31 5.28 -20.53 5.70
CA ALA A 31 6.67 -20.95 5.67
C ALA A 31 7.54 -20.15 4.66
N GLY A 32 6.94 -19.24 3.88
CA GLY A 32 7.66 -18.42 2.92
C GLY A 32 8.02 -19.16 1.62
N ASN A 33 7.17 -20.10 1.17
CA ASN A 33 7.37 -20.79 -0.10
C ASN A 33 7.52 -19.77 -1.25
N PRO A 34 8.65 -19.68 -1.96
CA PRO A 34 8.83 -18.71 -3.02
C PRO A 34 7.95 -18.96 -4.25
N ARG A 35 7.30 -20.14 -4.34
CA ARG A 35 6.37 -20.49 -5.42
C ARG A 35 4.93 -20.02 -5.16
N SER A 36 4.59 -19.53 -3.97
CA SER A 36 3.25 -18.98 -3.75
C SER A 36 3.03 -17.72 -4.57
N ARG A 37 1.80 -17.58 -5.07
CA ARG A 37 1.45 -16.46 -5.95
C ARG A 37 1.43 -15.19 -5.12
N LEU A 38 1.78 -14.08 -5.76
CA LEU A 38 1.70 -12.75 -5.14
C LEU A 38 0.29 -12.50 -4.54
N ASP A 39 -0.75 -12.83 -5.31
CA ASP A 39 -2.15 -12.64 -4.89
C ASP A 39 -2.48 -13.41 -3.60
N ASP A 40 -1.92 -14.61 -3.43
CA ASP A 40 -2.14 -15.41 -2.21
C ASP A 40 -1.52 -14.72 -0.99
N HIS A 41 -0.33 -14.14 -1.15
CA HIS A 41 0.31 -13.38 -0.08
C HIS A 41 -0.47 -12.12 0.28
N LEU A 42 -0.96 -11.39 -0.73
CA LEU A 42 -1.75 -10.19 -0.54
C LEU A 42 -3.08 -10.50 0.14
N LEU A 43 -3.76 -11.56 -0.28
CA LEU A 43 -5.03 -12.00 0.30
C LEU A 43 -4.86 -12.38 1.78
N CYS A 44 -3.82 -13.15 2.11
CA CYS A 44 -3.49 -13.50 3.50
C CYS A 44 -3.16 -12.25 4.32
N ALA A 45 -2.32 -11.35 3.79
CA ALA A 45 -1.93 -10.12 4.48
C ALA A 45 -3.15 -9.23 4.77
N TYR A 46 -4.01 -9.04 3.77
CA TYR A 46 -5.24 -8.25 3.87
C TYR A 46 -6.16 -8.79 4.98
N ARG A 47 -6.46 -10.10 5.00
CA ARG A 47 -7.28 -10.70 6.07
C ARG A 47 -6.66 -10.60 7.45
N LEU A 48 -5.34 -10.69 7.52
CA LEU A 48 -4.61 -10.55 8.78
C LEU A 48 -4.38 -9.09 9.20
N GLY A 49 -4.78 -8.11 8.39
CA GLY A 49 -4.55 -6.68 8.66
C GLY A 49 -3.05 -6.35 8.71
N LEU A 50 -2.25 -7.08 7.92
CA LEU A 50 -0.82 -6.88 7.83
C LEU A 50 -0.50 -5.85 6.74
N SER A 51 0.53 -5.05 7.01
CA SER A 51 1.18 -4.22 6.00
C SER A 51 1.67 -5.09 4.83
N THR A 52 1.39 -4.63 3.62
CA THR A 52 1.91 -5.20 2.38
C THR A 52 3.20 -4.52 1.94
N GLY A 53 3.73 -3.61 2.77
CA GLY A 53 4.84 -2.71 2.43
C GLY A 53 6.11 -3.45 2.06
N HIS A 54 6.32 -4.62 2.66
CA HIS A 54 7.46 -5.50 2.36
C HIS A 54 7.43 -6.08 0.94
N ILE A 55 6.29 -5.99 0.24
CA ILE A 55 6.13 -6.37 -1.16
C ILE A 55 5.94 -5.11 -2.02
N SER A 56 4.99 -4.25 -1.66
CA SER A 56 4.60 -3.09 -2.48
C SER A 56 5.72 -2.05 -2.61
N ILE A 57 6.45 -1.74 -1.54
CA ILE A 57 7.50 -0.71 -1.57
C ILE A 57 8.68 -1.16 -2.44
N PRO A 58 9.26 -2.37 -2.28
CA PRO A 58 10.28 -2.86 -3.21
C PRO A 58 9.83 -2.88 -4.67
N LEU A 59 8.56 -3.22 -4.94
CA LEU A 59 8.00 -3.19 -6.30
C LEU A 59 7.95 -1.76 -6.86
N LEU A 60 7.58 -0.75 -6.05
CA LEU A 60 7.61 0.66 -6.47
C LEU A 60 9.02 1.10 -6.87
N PHE A 61 10.05 0.73 -6.09
CA PHE A 61 11.45 1.01 -6.42
C PHE A 61 11.87 0.31 -7.72
N ALA A 62 11.57 -0.98 -7.85
CA ALA A 62 11.91 -1.76 -9.03
C ALA A 62 11.25 -1.21 -10.30
N GLY A 63 9.98 -0.78 -10.22
CA GLY A 63 9.25 -0.15 -11.31
C GLY A 63 9.89 1.16 -11.81
N GLN A 64 10.64 1.85 -10.95
CA GLN A 64 11.41 3.05 -11.27
C GLN A 64 12.89 2.76 -11.58
N ARG A 65 13.27 1.48 -11.72
CA ARG A 65 14.66 1.03 -11.90
C ARG A 65 15.61 1.50 -10.79
N MET A 66 15.09 1.63 -9.58
CA MET A 66 15.86 2.00 -8.38
C MET A 66 16.13 0.76 -7.52
N CYS A 67 17.27 0.77 -6.83
CA CYS A 67 17.59 -0.25 -5.84
C CYS A 67 16.80 0.00 -4.55
N PHE A 68 16.11 -1.02 -4.05
CA PHE A 68 15.44 -0.95 -2.75
C PHE A 68 16.48 -1.03 -1.60
N PRO A 69 16.56 -0.02 -0.72
CA PRO A 69 17.48 -0.05 0.42
C PRO A 69 17.04 -1.10 1.44
N LYS A 70 17.85 -2.14 1.65
CA LYS A 70 17.53 -3.27 2.54
C LYS A 70 17.26 -2.83 3.99
N GLN A 71 17.87 -1.72 4.42
CA GLN A 71 17.66 -1.12 5.73
C GLN A 71 16.21 -0.66 5.95
N LEU A 72 15.47 -0.36 4.89
CA LEU A 72 14.06 -0.02 5.00
C LEU A 72 13.19 -1.26 5.27
N ALA A 73 13.61 -2.47 4.89
CA ALA A 73 12.84 -3.69 5.15
C ALA A 73 12.72 -4.03 6.64
N THR A 74 13.60 -3.49 7.49
CA THR A 74 13.55 -3.68 8.94
C THR A 74 12.78 -2.58 9.67
N GLY A 75 12.33 -1.54 8.96
CA GLY A 75 11.58 -0.41 9.55
C GLY A 75 10.08 -0.68 9.70
N ASP A 76 9.36 0.33 10.21
CA ASP A 76 7.89 0.29 10.24
C ASP A 76 7.32 0.58 8.85
N LEU A 77 7.16 -0.50 8.08
CA LEU A 77 6.59 -0.44 6.73
C LEU A 77 5.12 -0.02 6.72
N SER A 78 4.39 -0.20 7.83
CA SER A 78 2.99 0.23 7.93
C SER A 78 2.89 1.75 7.99
N HIS A 79 3.79 2.38 8.75
CA HIS A 79 3.89 3.84 8.79
C HIS A 79 4.28 4.40 7.41
N LEU A 80 5.26 3.79 6.74
CA LEU A 80 5.69 4.22 5.42
C LEU A 80 4.57 4.07 4.36
N GLU A 81 3.79 2.98 4.39
CA GLU A 81 2.59 2.83 3.55
C GLU A 81 1.60 4.00 3.76
N ARG A 82 1.34 4.38 5.01
CA ARG A 82 0.45 5.50 5.32
C ARG A 82 0.98 6.82 4.75
N MET A 83 2.27 7.10 4.92
CA MET A 83 2.91 8.29 4.35
C MET A 83 2.79 8.33 2.82
N CYS A 84 2.94 7.18 2.15
CA CYS A 84 2.73 7.11 0.70
C CYS A 84 1.28 7.43 0.31
N ILE A 85 0.30 6.92 1.04
CA ILE A 85 -1.13 7.21 0.80
C ILE A 85 -1.41 8.70 0.98
N GLU A 86 -0.91 9.31 2.05
CA GLU A 86 -1.05 10.75 2.32
C GLU A 86 -0.45 11.61 1.20
N LEU A 87 0.76 11.27 0.74
CA LEU A 87 1.41 11.95 -0.37
C LEU A 87 0.58 11.87 -1.67
N ILE A 88 0.08 10.69 -2.00
CA ILE A 88 -0.75 10.48 -3.21
C ILE A 88 -2.06 11.27 -3.09
N ALA A 89 -2.71 11.21 -1.94
CA ALA A 89 -3.95 11.94 -1.68
C ALA A 89 -3.73 13.46 -1.80
N GLN A 90 -2.69 14.00 -1.16
CA GLN A 90 -2.36 15.42 -1.24
C GLN A 90 -2.11 15.87 -2.68
N ARG A 91 -1.29 15.12 -3.42
CA ARG A 91 -1.01 15.43 -4.84
C ARG A 91 -2.28 15.49 -5.68
N ASN A 92 -3.21 14.56 -5.45
CA ASN A 92 -4.48 14.53 -6.17
C ASN A 92 -5.40 15.69 -5.77
N LEU A 93 -5.46 16.03 -4.47
CA LEU A 93 -6.21 17.20 -4.00
C LEU A 93 -5.65 18.51 -4.58
N ASP A 94 -4.33 18.69 -4.64
CA ASP A 94 -3.70 19.87 -5.24
C ASP A 94 -3.98 19.97 -6.74
N HIS A 95 -4.03 18.83 -7.42
CA HIS A 95 -4.39 18.77 -8.84
C HIS A 95 -5.87 19.11 -9.06
N LEU A 96 -6.77 18.53 -8.27
CA LEU A 96 -8.21 18.82 -8.34
C LEU A 96 -8.50 20.27 -8.01
N THR A 97 -7.88 20.81 -6.96
CA THR A 97 -8.02 22.22 -6.56
C THR A 97 -7.62 23.14 -7.70
N ARG A 98 -6.48 22.89 -8.35
CA ARG A 98 -6.04 23.67 -9.52
C ARG A 98 -6.98 23.54 -10.72
N ALA A 99 -7.51 22.35 -10.97
CA ALA A 99 -8.42 22.12 -12.09
C ALA A 99 -9.80 22.78 -11.88
N LEU A 100 -10.24 22.88 -10.63
CA LEU A 100 -11.57 23.39 -10.27
C LEU A 100 -11.58 24.86 -9.85
N THR A 101 -10.42 25.45 -9.53
CA THR A 101 -10.31 26.88 -9.23
C THR A 101 -10.30 27.66 -10.55
N PRO A 102 -11.35 28.44 -10.85
CA PRO A 102 -11.33 29.29 -12.03
C PRO A 102 -10.20 30.30 -11.89
N ALA A 103 -9.35 30.42 -12.92
CA ALA A 103 -8.54 31.62 -13.07
C ALA A 103 -9.49 32.74 -13.50
N TRP A 104 -10.22 33.33 -12.56
CA TRP A 104 -10.86 34.62 -12.83
C TRP A 104 -9.73 35.59 -13.12
N PRO A 105 -9.65 36.18 -14.33
CA PRO A 105 -8.73 37.27 -14.52
C PRO A 105 -9.10 38.35 -13.51
N ASP A 106 -8.13 38.77 -12.69
CA ASP A 106 -8.27 40.01 -11.95
C ASP A 106 -8.71 41.08 -12.95
N SER A 107 -9.86 41.69 -12.67
CA SER A 107 -10.53 42.63 -13.56
C SER A 107 -9.53 43.69 -14.06
N PRO A 108 -9.34 43.90 -15.38
CA PRO A 108 -8.46 44.96 -15.86
C PRO A 108 -9.24 46.27 -15.82
N ALA A 109 -9.24 46.96 -14.68
CA ALA A 109 -9.58 48.37 -14.57
C ALA A 109 -9.01 48.86 -13.24
N VAL A 110 -8.02 49.75 -13.19
CA VAL A 110 -8.14 51.13 -13.65
C VAL A 110 -6.85 51.60 -14.32
N VAL A 111 -6.85 51.70 -15.66
CA VAL A 111 -6.04 52.71 -16.35
C VAL A 111 -6.95 53.91 -16.52
N GLY A 112 -7.01 54.73 -15.47
CA GLY A 112 -7.70 56.02 -15.49
C GLY A 112 -6.75 57.05 -16.08
N ALA A 113 -7.03 57.45 -17.32
CA ALA A 113 -6.49 58.66 -17.94
C ALA A 113 -7.03 59.90 -17.21
N GLY A 114 -6.17 60.91 -17.03
CA GLY A 114 -6.52 62.22 -16.48
C GLY A 114 -5.30 62.97 -15.98
#